data_AF-A0A949SLT9-F1
#
_entry.id   AF-A0A949SLT9-F1
#
_cell.length_a   1.000
_cell.length_b   1.000
_cell.length_c   1.000
_cell.angle_alpha   90.00
_cell.angle_beta   90.00
_cell.angle_gamma   90.00
#
_symmetry.space_group_name_H-M   'P 1'
#
loop_
_entity.id
_entity.type
_entity.pdbx_description
1 polymer ?
#
loop_
_entity_poly.entity_id
_entity_poly.type
_entity_poly.pdbx_seq_one_letter_code
_entity_poly.pdbx_strand_id
1 'polypeptide(L)'
;MDLLDIAIIYLACGAPFAVQYSFRLKGEAGIEKTAKCVLAGLAWPLFALLYIRDAVKRLGRPTPIHNETKQLIDNIRRSLEDSVDLAGRPDAAFEFRRTVLRWAELAIAVRQPTAFPAIAGVWEISEHSRPDIAAKAYIHREKRLLDAHFEAAREDLLNLAATFQNNAEFLVRTVDAAKTLNDEVSVDALTQLGTSGSHRTAAAQH
;
A
#
# COMPACT_ATOMS: atom_id res chain seq x y z
N MET A 1 5.48 8.58 -43.59
CA MET A 1 6.09 8.32 -42.28
C MET A 1 7.53 8.02 -42.57
N ASP A 2 8.42 8.88 -42.11
CA ASP A 2 9.79 8.86 -42.59
C ASP A 2 10.59 7.79 -41.86
N LEU A 3 11.65 7.28 -42.50
CA LEU A 3 12.56 6.30 -41.89
C LEU A 3 13.12 6.79 -40.55
N LEU A 4 13.24 8.12 -40.42
CA LEU A 4 13.67 8.79 -39.20
C LEU A 4 12.63 8.64 -38.08
N ASP A 5 11.33 8.78 -38.37
CA ASP A 5 10.25 8.59 -37.38
C ASP A 5 10.22 7.14 -36.87
N ILE A 6 10.41 6.18 -37.79
CA ILE A 6 10.46 4.76 -37.47
C ILE A 6 11.67 4.47 -36.57
N ALA A 7 12.83 5.06 -36.85
CA ALA A 7 14.03 4.91 -36.02
C ALA A 7 13.86 5.52 -34.62
N ILE A 8 13.21 6.69 -34.50
CA ILE A 8 12.92 7.32 -33.20
C ILE A 8 11.99 6.43 -32.37
N ILE A 9 10.90 5.94 -32.96
CA ILE A 9 9.95 5.06 -32.26
C ILE A 9 10.64 3.77 -31.82
N TYR A 10 11.45 3.18 -32.71
CA TYR A 10 12.18 1.96 -32.42
C TYR A 10 13.16 2.13 -31.24
N LEU A 11 13.92 3.23 -31.22
CA LEU A 11 14.85 3.54 -30.14
C LEU A 11 14.13 3.88 -28.83
N ALA A 12 13.01 4.61 -28.89
CA ALA A 12 12.19 4.94 -27.73
C ALA A 12 11.62 3.68 -27.05
N CYS A 13 11.18 2.70 -27.84
CA CYS A 13 10.72 1.40 -27.33
C CYS A 13 11.86 0.52 -26.79
N GLY A 14 13.07 0.64 -27.32
CA GLY A 14 14.24 -0.13 -26.88
C GLY A 14 14.92 0.39 -25.61
N ALA A 15 14.86 1.70 -25.35
CA ALA A 15 15.55 2.33 -24.22
C ALA A 15 15.17 1.74 -22.82
N PRO A 16 13.89 1.45 -22.50
CA PRO A 16 13.53 0.81 -21.23
C PRO A 16 14.19 -0.56 -21.02
N PHE A 17 14.40 -1.34 -22.09
CA PHE A 17 15.05 -2.65 -22.01
C PHE A 17 16.55 -2.53 -21.72
N ALA A 18 17.24 -1.57 -22.34
CA ALA A 18 18.63 -1.27 -22.04
C ALA A 18 18.82 -0.86 -20.56
N VAL A 19 17.94 0.01 -20.06
CA VAL A 19 17.94 0.45 -18.66
C VAL A 19 17.68 -0.72 -17.72
N GLN A 20 16.66 -1.54 -17.99
CA GLN A 20 16.34 -2.70 -17.16
C GLN A 20 17.48 -3.73 -17.11
N TYR A 21 18.17 -3.94 -18.24
CA TYR A 21 19.31 -4.85 -18.30
C TYR A 21 20.52 -4.29 -17.52
N SER A 22 20.74 -2.98 -17.54
CA SER A 22 21.80 -2.33 -16.76
C SER A 22 21.70 -2.54 -15.25
N PHE A 23 20.47 -2.69 -14.72
CA PHE A 23 20.21 -3.00 -13.32
C PHE A 23 20.47 -4.46 -12.96
N ARG A 24 20.44 -5.37 -13.94
CA ARG A 24 20.70 -6.81 -13.74
C ARG A 24 22.19 -7.15 -13.74
N LEU A 25 23.01 -6.42 -14.49
CA LEU A 25 24.46 -6.64 -14.60
C LEU A 25 25.28 -6.00 -13.46
N LYS A 26 24.85 -6.12 -12.21
CA LYS A 26 25.61 -5.59 -11.06
C LYS A 26 26.95 -6.34 -10.94
N GLY A 27 28.07 -5.64 -11.11
CA GLY A 27 29.43 -6.20 -10.91
C GLY A 27 30.26 -6.38 -12.18
N GLU A 28 29.71 -6.16 -13.38
CA GLU A 28 30.46 -6.26 -14.64
C GLU A 28 31.23 -4.96 -14.97
N ALA A 29 32.38 -5.10 -15.65
CA ALA A 29 33.21 -3.98 -16.08
C ALA A 29 32.45 -3.01 -17.02
N GLY A 30 32.72 -1.70 -16.89
CA GLY A 30 31.91 -0.63 -17.49
C GLY A 30 31.69 -0.73 -19.01
N ILE A 31 32.70 -1.15 -19.76
CA ILE A 31 32.61 -1.25 -21.23
C ILE A 31 31.74 -2.45 -21.66
N GLU A 32 31.97 -3.62 -21.05
CA GLU A 32 31.19 -4.83 -21.32
C GLU A 32 29.72 -4.64 -20.94
N LYS A 33 29.47 -4.00 -19.79
CA LYS A 33 28.12 -3.63 -19.35
C LYS A 33 27.42 -2.71 -20.35
N THR A 34 28.13 -1.70 -20.86
CA THR A 34 27.56 -0.74 -21.82
C THR A 34 27.23 -1.43 -23.14
N ALA A 35 28.14 -2.26 -23.67
CA ALA A 35 27.89 -3.02 -24.90
C ALA A 35 26.68 -3.95 -24.78
N LYS A 36 26.58 -4.69 -23.66
CA LYS A 36 25.44 -5.57 -23.39
C LYS A 36 24.12 -4.80 -23.24
N CYS A 37 24.13 -3.61 -22.63
CA CYS A 37 22.93 -2.77 -22.50
C CYS A 37 22.46 -2.20 -23.84
N VAL A 38 23.38 -1.73 -24.68
CA VAL A 38 23.07 -1.25 -26.03
C VAL A 38 22.50 -2.39 -26.88
N LEU A 39 23.12 -3.57 -26.80
CA LEU A 39 22.65 -4.75 -27.53
C LEU A 39 21.27 -5.21 -27.04
N ALA A 40 21.00 -5.13 -25.74
CA ALA A 40 19.67 -5.37 -25.17
C ALA A 40 18.63 -4.35 -25.64
N GLY A 41 19.02 -3.08 -25.77
CA GLY A 41 18.17 -2.01 -26.30
C GLY A 41 17.86 -2.18 -27.79
N LEU A 42 18.81 -2.63 -28.61
CA LEU A 42 18.60 -2.90 -30.03
C LEU A 42 17.83 -4.22 -30.25
N ALA A 43 18.12 -5.26 -29.48
CA ALA A 43 17.42 -6.54 -29.56
C ALA A 43 16.09 -6.57 -28.79
N TRP A 44 15.53 -5.41 -28.43
CA TRP A 44 14.31 -5.31 -27.62
C TRP A 44 13.10 -6.09 -28.14
N PRO A 45 12.85 -6.25 -29.47
CA PRO A 45 11.70 -7.01 -29.93
C PRO A 45 11.78 -8.50 -29.53
N LEU A 46 12.99 -9.05 -29.50
CA LEU A 46 13.23 -10.43 -29.08
C LEU A 46 12.97 -10.60 -27.58
N PHE A 47 13.45 -9.63 -26.77
CA PHE A 47 13.19 -9.61 -25.34
C PHE A 47 11.71 -9.41 -25.03
N ALA A 48 11.02 -8.52 -25.75
CA ALA A 48 9.59 -8.28 -25.61
C ALA A 48 8.79 -9.58 -25.83
N LEU A 49 9.12 -10.38 -26.85
CA LEU A 49 8.49 -11.69 -27.09
C LEU A 49 8.70 -12.66 -25.92
N LEU A 50 9.90 -12.71 -25.34
CA LEU A 50 10.18 -13.53 -24.16
C LEU A 50 9.37 -13.06 -22.94
N TYR A 51 9.28 -11.74 -22.72
CA TYR A 51 8.49 -11.17 -21.63
C TYR A 51 6.98 -11.38 -21.81
N ILE A 52 6.46 -11.34 -23.04
CA ILE A 52 5.05 -11.67 -23.33
C ILE A 52 4.76 -13.12 -22.96
N ARG A 53 5.64 -14.07 -23.31
CA ARG A 53 5.49 -15.47 -22.95
C ARG A 53 5.44 -15.67 -21.42
N ASP A 54 6.29 -14.96 -20.69
CA ASP A 54 6.30 -15.00 -19.22
C ASP A 54 5.08 -14.29 -18.60
N ALA A 55 4.61 -13.20 -19.20
CA ALA A 55 3.40 -12.49 -18.78
C ALA A 55 2.15 -13.36 -18.96
N VAL A 56 2.02 -14.04 -20.11
CA VAL A 56 0.92 -14.98 -20.39
C VAL A 56 0.94 -16.16 -19.42
N LYS A 57 2.12 -16.69 -19.05
CA LYS A 57 2.24 -17.71 -18.01
C LYS A 57 1.86 -17.22 -16.61
N ARG A 58 1.97 -15.92 -16.34
CA ARG A 58 1.60 -15.31 -15.04
C ARG A 58 0.12 -14.95 -14.95
N LEU A 59 -0.56 -14.72 -16.07
CA LEU A 59 -2.01 -14.51 -16.14
C LEU A 59 -2.83 -15.71 -15.63
N GLY A 60 -2.28 -16.93 -15.69
CA GLY A 60 -2.91 -18.15 -15.16
C GLY A 60 -2.52 -18.50 -13.71
N ARG A 61 -1.75 -17.66 -13.01
CA ARG A 61 -1.38 -17.88 -11.61
C ARG A 61 -2.31 -17.11 -10.69
N PRO A 62 -2.63 -17.63 -9.49
CA PRO A 62 -3.39 -16.89 -8.49
C PRO A 62 -2.72 -15.53 -8.24
N THR A 63 -3.54 -14.50 -8.15
CA THR A 63 -3.12 -13.12 -7.90
C THR A 63 -2.15 -13.09 -6.72
N PRO A 64 -1.01 -12.37 -6.80
CA PRO A 64 -0.10 -12.28 -5.67
C PRO A 64 -0.86 -11.72 -4.45
N ILE A 65 -0.53 -12.21 -3.26
CA ILE A 65 -1.12 -11.82 -1.96
C ILE A 65 -1.26 -10.28 -1.82
N HIS A 66 -0.30 -9.53 -2.39
CA HIS A 66 -0.31 -8.07 -2.40
C HIS A 66 -1.53 -7.45 -3.11
N ASN A 67 -2.10 -8.13 -4.12
CA ASN A 67 -3.31 -7.69 -4.79
C ASN A 67 -4.57 -7.95 -3.94
N GLU A 68 -4.60 -9.02 -3.14
CA GLU A 68 -5.73 -9.33 -2.26
C GLU A 68 -5.82 -8.31 -1.11
N THR A 69 -4.67 -7.97 -0.51
CA THR A 69 -4.59 -6.92 0.54
C THR A 69 -5.06 -5.57 0.01
N LYS A 70 -4.61 -5.19 -1.19
CA LYS A 70 -5.02 -3.95 -1.82
C LYS A 70 -6.52 -3.93 -2.13
N GLN A 71 -7.06 -5.04 -2.66
CA GLN A 71 -8.49 -5.18 -2.90
C GLN A 71 -9.31 -5.06 -1.60
N LEU A 72 -8.84 -5.67 -0.51
CA LEU A 72 -9.48 -5.56 0.79
C LEU A 72 -9.55 -4.10 1.27
N ILE A 73 -8.43 -3.38 1.24
CA ILE A 73 -8.36 -1.97 1.64
C ILE A 73 -9.28 -1.12 0.75
N ASP A 74 -9.24 -1.34 -0.57
CA ASP A 74 -10.10 -0.62 -1.52
C ASP A 74 -11.59 -0.87 -1.27
N ASN A 75 -11.97 -2.10 -0.88
CA ASN A 75 -13.34 -2.47 -0.54
C ASN A 75 -13.80 -1.83 0.77
N ILE A 76 -12.95 -1.82 1.81
CA ILE A 76 -13.25 -1.10 3.06
C ILE A 76 -13.46 0.38 2.78
N ARG A 77 -12.55 1.00 2.02
CA ARG A 77 -12.66 2.42 1.65
C ARG A 77 -13.98 2.71 0.96
N ARG A 78 -14.32 1.96 -0.10
CA ARG A 78 -15.57 2.16 -0.85
C ARG A 78 -16.80 1.95 0.04
N SER A 79 -16.81 0.89 0.85
CA SER A 79 -17.91 0.62 1.78
C SER A 79 -18.15 1.78 2.74
N LEU A 80 -17.10 2.40 3.27
CA LEU A 80 -17.22 3.54 4.17
C LEU A 80 -17.60 4.82 3.41
N GLU A 81 -17.01 5.09 2.25
CA GLU A 81 -17.37 6.23 1.40
C GLU A 81 -18.84 6.20 0.99
N ASP A 82 -19.37 5.04 0.61
CA ASP A 82 -20.76 4.87 0.16
C ASP A 82 -21.78 5.13 1.28
N SER A 83 -21.35 5.12 2.54
CA SER A 83 -22.21 5.40 3.69
C SER A 83 -22.24 6.87 4.11
N VAL A 84 -21.44 7.73 3.48
CA VAL A 84 -21.38 9.16 3.81
C VAL A 84 -21.62 10.02 2.56
N ASP A 85 -22.44 11.05 2.70
CA ASP A 85 -22.61 12.03 1.63
C ASP A 85 -21.46 13.06 1.65
N LEU A 86 -20.50 12.84 0.75
CA LEU A 86 -19.36 13.73 0.53
C LEU A 86 -19.50 14.56 -0.76
N ALA A 87 -20.67 14.53 -1.40
CA ALA A 87 -20.90 15.23 -2.65
C ALA A 87 -20.70 16.75 -2.47
N GLY A 88 -19.96 17.36 -3.40
CA GLY A 88 -19.69 18.80 -3.37
C GLY A 88 -18.67 19.26 -2.32
N ARG A 89 -18.01 18.35 -1.59
CA ARG A 89 -16.98 18.67 -0.58
C ARG A 89 -15.67 17.94 -0.87
N PRO A 90 -14.89 18.36 -1.89
CA PRO A 90 -13.71 17.63 -2.34
C PRO A 90 -12.64 17.50 -1.26
N ASP A 91 -12.41 18.53 -0.45
CA ASP A 91 -11.41 18.51 0.62
C ASP A 91 -11.79 17.52 1.73
N ALA A 92 -13.07 17.49 2.11
CA ALA A 92 -13.58 16.53 3.10
C ALA A 92 -13.49 15.09 2.57
N ALA A 93 -13.77 14.88 1.29
CA ALA A 93 -13.63 13.57 0.67
C ALA A 93 -12.17 13.09 0.63
N PHE A 94 -11.23 14.00 0.41
CA PHE A 94 -9.80 13.68 0.43
C PHE A 94 -9.33 13.30 1.84
N GLU A 95 -9.66 14.09 2.86
CA GLU A 95 -9.27 13.79 4.24
C GLU A 95 -9.95 12.50 4.75
N PHE A 96 -11.23 12.27 4.40
CA PHE A 96 -11.91 11.01 4.70
C PHE A 96 -11.16 9.81 4.12
N ARG A 97 -10.83 9.87 2.82
CA ARG A 97 -10.07 8.83 2.13
C ARG A 97 -8.74 8.56 2.78
N ARG A 98 -8.01 9.62 3.07
CA ARG A 98 -6.69 9.57 3.68
C ARG A 98 -6.75 8.88 5.05
N THR A 99 -7.70 9.26 5.91
CA THR A 99 -7.86 8.67 7.24
C THR A 99 -8.20 7.18 7.15
N VAL A 100 -9.18 6.80 6.33
CA VAL A 100 -9.60 5.41 6.17
C VAL A 100 -8.49 4.53 5.58
N LEU A 101 -7.83 5.00 4.51
CA LEU A 101 -6.74 4.27 3.88
C LEU A 101 -5.56 4.09 4.84
N ARG A 102 -5.13 5.16 5.51
CA ARG A 102 -4.02 5.12 6.47
C ARG A 102 -4.29 4.14 7.60
N TRP A 103 -5.49 4.18 8.18
CA TRP A 103 -5.87 3.24 9.23
C TRP A 103 -5.88 1.79 8.72
N ALA A 104 -6.52 1.50 7.59
CA ALA A 104 -6.62 0.16 7.04
C ALA A 104 -5.26 -0.42 6.64
N GLU A 105 -4.40 0.38 6.01
CA GLU A 105 -3.04 -0.02 5.63
C GLU A 105 -2.17 -0.33 6.86
N LEU A 106 -2.21 0.53 7.88
CA LEU A 106 -1.44 0.33 9.11
C LEU A 106 -1.95 -0.84 9.94
N ALA A 107 -3.27 -1.07 9.99
CA ALA A 107 -3.86 -2.24 10.66
C ALA A 107 -3.31 -3.55 10.09
N ILE A 108 -3.17 -3.62 8.77
CA ILE A 108 -2.61 -4.79 8.09
C ILE A 108 -1.09 -4.87 8.32
N ALA A 109 -0.38 -3.74 8.20
CA ALA A 109 1.07 -3.70 8.36
C ALA A 109 1.53 -4.18 9.75
N VAL A 110 0.82 -3.79 10.83
CA VAL A 110 1.12 -4.23 12.21
C VAL A 110 1.05 -5.75 12.37
N ARG A 111 0.16 -6.41 11.60
CA ARG A 111 -0.09 -7.86 11.68
C ARG A 111 0.83 -8.68 10.81
N GLN A 112 1.24 -8.09 9.69
CA GLN A 112 2.18 -8.69 8.77
C GLN A 112 3.47 -7.87 8.78
N PRO A 113 4.17 -7.79 9.93
CA PRO A 113 5.42 -7.05 10.00
C PRO A 113 6.40 -7.68 9.01
N THR A 114 7.08 -6.82 8.25
CA THR A 114 8.07 -7.26 7.27
C THR A 114 9.16 -8.08 7.97
N ALA A 115 9.36 -9.31 7.50
CA ALA A 115 10.39 -10.20 8.06
C ALA A 115 11.82 -9.70 7.81
N PHE A 116 11.97 -8.72 6.90
CA PHE A 116 13.24 -8.13 6.52
C PHE A 116 13.23 -6.63 6.83
N PRO A 117 14.36 -6.07 7.30
CA PRO A 117 14.50 -4.63 7.46
C PRO A 117 14.24 -3.92 6.13
N ALA A 118 13.61 -2.75 6.19
CA ALA A 118 13.49 -1.89 5.02
C ALA A 118 14.88 -1.66 4.38
N ILE A 119 14.92 -1.45 3.06
CA ILE A 119 16.17 -1.23 2.29
C ILE A 119 17.04 -0.14 2.94
N ALA A 120 16.42 0.85 3.57
CA ALA A 120 17.11 1.92 4.31
C ALA A 120 17.91 1.42 5.53
N GLY A 121 17.41 0.41 6.26
CA GLY A 121 18.08 -0.16 7.44
C GLY A 121 19.19 -1.15 7.11
N VAL A 122 19.24 -1.69 5.89
CA VAL A 122 20.21 -2.71 5.50
C VAL A 122 21.65 -2.19 5.60
N TRP A 123 21.88 -0.92 5.27
CA TRP A 123 23.21 -0.29 5.34
C TRP A 123 23.67 -0.11 6.80
N GLU A 124 22.82 0.46 7.66
CA GLU A 124 23.08 0.62 9.10
C GLU A 124 23.36 -0.71 9.80
N ILE A 125 22.65 -1.78 9.39
CA ILE A 125 22.85 -3.12 9.93
C ILE A 125 24.18 -3.73 9.45
N SER A 126 24.54 -3.53 8.18
CA SER A 126 25.73 -4.15 7.57
C SER A 126 27.06 -3.59 8.08
N GLU A 127 27.08 -2.33 8.53
CA GLU A 127 28.28 -1.66 9.06
C GLU A 127 28.47 -1.89 10.58
N HIS A 128 27.51 -2.55 11.24
CA HIS A 128 27.58 -2.81 12.67
C HIS A 128 28.54 -3.96 12.99
N SER A 129 29.28 -3.87 14.10
CA SER A 129 30.22 -4.91 14.55
C SER A 129 29.56 -6.27 14.82
N ARG A 130 28.25 -6.27 15.03
CA ARG A 130 27.39 -7.44 15.24
C ARG A 130 26.08 -7.26 14.46
N PRO A 131 26.03 -7.62 13.17
CA PRO A 131 24.89 -7.33 12.28
C PRO A 131 23.62 -8.10 12.68
N ASP A 132 23.77 -9.27 13.30
CA ASP A 132 22.68 -10.10 13.84
C ASP A 132 21.91 -9.40 14.97
N ILE A 133 22.61 -8.73 15.88
CA ILE A 133 22.01 -7.95 16.96
C ILE A 133 21.39 -6.67 16.41
N ALA A 134 22.08 -5.97 15.50
CA ALA A 134 21.58 -4.77 14.87
C ALA A 134 20.27 -5.01 14.11
N ALA A 135 20.19 -6.11 13.35
CA ALA A 135 18.96 -6.50 12.65
C ALA A 135 17.78 -6.71 13.59
N LYS A 136 17.98 -7.43 14.71
CA LYS A 136 16.94 -7.64 15.72
C LYS A 136 16.50 -6.32 16.36
N ALA A 137 17.44 -5.48 16.75
CA ALA A 137 17.15 -4.17 17.34
C ALA A 137 16.37 -3.27 16.36
N TYR A 138 16.73 -3.30 15.08
CA TYR A 138 16.04 -2.56 14.03
C TYR A 138 14.60 -3.03 13.86
N ILE A 139 14.36 -4.35 13.75
CA ILE A 139 13.02 -4.92 13.64
C ILE A 139 12.16 -4.53 14.86
N HIS A 140 12.72 -4.57 16.08
CA HIS A 140 12.00 -4.13 17.27
C HIS A 140 11.63 -2.64 17.23
N ARG A 141 12.56 -1.78 16.77
CA ARG A 141 12.31 -0.35 16.60
C ARG A 141 11.23 -0.08 15.55
N GLU A 142 11.32 -0.71 14.38
CA GLU A 142 10.31 -0.56 13.32
C GLU A 142 8.94 -1.00 13.81
N LYS A 143 8.85 -2.15 14.49
CA LYS A 143 7.58 -2.61 15.07
C LYS A 143 6.98 -1.56 16.01
N ARG A 144 7.77 -1.02 16.94
CA ARG A 144 7.29 0.01 17.87
C ARG A 144 6.83 1.28 17.16
N LEU A 145 7.54 1.72 16.11
CA LEU A 145 7.14 2.88 15.31
C LEU A 145 5.83 2.60 14.57
N LEU A 146 5.70 1.42 13.99
CA LEU A 146 4.50 1.00 13.27
C LEU A 146 3.28 0.94 14.21
N ASP A 147 3.44 0.36 15.40
CA ASP A 147 2.41 0.32 16.44
C ASP A 147 1.98 1.75 16.85
N ALA A 148 2.94 2.67 17.04
CA ALA A 148 2.63 4.06 17.39
C ALA A 148 1.90 4.81 16.26
N HIS A 149 2.28 4.59 15.00
CA HIS A 149 1.59 5.18 13.86
C HIS A 149 0.19 4.61 13.68
N PHE A 150 0.01 3.31 13.96
CA PHE A 150 -1.29 2.67 13.91
C PHE A 150 -2.22 3.22 15.00
N GLU A 151 -1.73 3.42 16.23
CA GLU A 151 -2.52 4.03 17.30
C GLU A 151 -3.01 5.43 16.92
N ALA A 152 -2.12 6.27 16.37
CA ALA A 152 -2.51 7.60 15.91
C ALA A 152 -3.55 7.55 14.77
N ALA A 153 -3.41 6.61 13.83
CA ALA A 153 -4.39 6.44 12.76
C ALA A 153 -5.74 5.90 13.27
N ARG A 154 -5.72 5.09 14.34
CA ARG A 154 -6.93 4.65 15.02
C ARG A 154 -7.66 5.83 15.66
N GLU A 155 -6.95 6.69 16.37
CA GLU A 155 -7.54 7.89 16.97
C GLU A 155 -8.17 8.80 15.91
N ASP A 156 -7.47 9.01 14.78
CA ASP A 156 -8.01 9.75 13.63
C ASP A 156 -9.34 9.15 13.13
N LEU A 157 -9.42 7.81 13.01
CA LEU A 157 -10.65 7.11 12.62
C LEU A 157 -11.77 7.26 13.67
N LEU A 158 -11.46 7.12 14.95
CA LEU A 158 -12.45 7.25 16.02
C LEU A 158 -13.01 8.68 16.08
N ASN A 159 -12.17 9.68 15.86
CA ASN A 159 -12.60 11.09 15.73
C ASN A 159 -13.49 11.29 14.50
N LEU A 160 -13.16 10.66 13.38
CA LEU A 160 -14.00 10.65 12.19
C LEU A 160 -15.36 10.00 12.48
N ALA A 161 -15.37 8.87 13.19
CA ALA A 161 -16.61 8.18 13.57
C ALA A 161 -17.47 8.99 14.56
N ALA A 162 -16.86 9.71 15.49
CA ALA A 162 -17.56 10.64 16.37
C ALA A 162 -18.26 11.76 15.58
N THR A 163 -17.64 12.23 14.49
CA THR A 163 -18.26 13.22 13.59
C THR A 163 -19.51 12.67 12.90
N PHE A 164 -19.51 11.37 12.60
CA PHE A 164 -20.63 10.65 11.98
C PHE A 164 -21.46 9.82 12.97
N GLN A 165 -21.45 10.14 14.26
CA GLN A 165 -22.12 9.33 15.29
C GLN A 165 -23.63 9.14 15.08
N ASN A 166 -24.28 10.05 14.35
CA ASN A 166 -25.72 9.97 14.03
C ASN A 166 -26.00 9.13 12.78
N ASN A 167 -24.97 8.69 12.06
CA ASN A 167 -25.07 7.86 10.88
C ASN A 167 -24.86 6.39 11.27
N ALA A 168 -25.96 5.71 11.59
CA ALA A 168 -25.92 4.30 12.02
C ALA A 168 -25.29 3.38 10.97
N GLU A 169 -25.53 3.65 9.68
CA GLU A 169 -24.96 2.87 8.59
C GLU A 169 -23.43 2.97 8.55
N PHE A 170 -22.89 4.19 8.67
CA PHE A 170 -21.45 4.40 8.76
C PHE A 170 -20.84 3.68 9.96
N LEU A 171 -21.45 3.77 11.15
CA LEU A 171 -20.92 3.12 12.35
C LEU A 171 -20.91 1.59 12.21
N VAL A 172 -21.99 0.99 11.71
CA VAL A 172 -22.07 -0.46 11.49
C VAL A 172 -20.97 -0.92 10.51
N ARG A 173 -20.84 -0.23 9.36
CA ARG A 173 -19.81 -0.57 8.38
C ARG A 173 -18.39 -0.37 8.92
N THR A 174 -18.17 0.63 9.78
CA THR A 174 -16.86 0.88 10.41
C THR A 174 -16.52 -0.22 11.42
N VAL A 175 -17.50 -0.69 12.20
CA VAL A 175 -17.33 -1.85 13.11
C VAL A 175 -17.01 -3.12 12.32
N ASP A 176 -17.71 -3.38 11.21
CA ASP A 176 -17.46 -4.55 10.37
C ASP A 176 -16.08 -4.49 9.70
N ALA A 177 -15.65 -3.31 9.27
CA ALA A 177 -14.29 -3.09 8.78
C ALA A 177 -13.25 -3.34 9.88
N ALA A 178 -13.46 -2.85 11.09
CA ALA A 178 -12.56 -3.07 12.22
C ALA A 178 -12.44 -4.56 12.58
N LYS A 179 -13.57 -5.29 12.58
CA LYS A 179 -13.57 -6.76 12.75
C LYS A 179 -12.80 -7.47 11.64
N THR A 180 -13.00 -7.07 10.39
CA THR A 180 -12.28 -7.64 9.24
C THR A 180 -10.76 -7.42 9.35
N LEU A 181 -10.37 -6.27 9.89
CA LEU A 181 -8.99 -5.92 10.21
C LEU A 181 -8.55 -6.45 11.59
N ASN A 182 -9.31 -7.35 12.24
CA ASN A 182 -9.31 -7.74 13.67
C ASN A 182 -8.85 -6.66 14.70
N ASP A 183 -9.15 -5.39 14.48
CA ASP A 183 -8.79 -4.29 15.38
C ASP A 183 -9.78 -4.20 16.55
N GLU A 184 -9.61 -5.09 17.55
CA GLU A 184 -10.52 -5.23 18.69
C GLU A 184 -10.73 -3.94 19.47
N VAL A 185 -9.68 -3.13 19.64
CA VAL A 185 -9.75 -1.83 20.33
C VAL A 185 -10.70 -0.88 19.62
N SER A 186 -10.62 -0.82 18.28
CA SER A 186 -11.56 -0.02 17.49
C SER A 186 -12.98 -0.56 17.57
N VAL A 187 -13.16 -1.89 17.55
CA VAL A 187 -14.49 -2.52 17.68
C VAL A 187 -15.16 -2.10 18.99
N ASP A 188 -14.43 -2.18 20.10
CA ASP A 188 -14.96 -1.82 21.42
C ASP A 188 -15.32 -0.33 21.50
N ALA A 189 -14.42 0.54 21.04
CA ALA A 189 -14.62 1.98 21.06
C ALA A 189 -15.82 2.42 20.18
N LEU A 190 -15.92 1.87 18.96
CA LEU A 190 -17.01 2.19 18.03
C LEU A 190 -18.36 1.66 18.53
N THR A 191 -18.38 0.50 19.19
CA THR A 191 -19.61 -0.06 19.77
C THR A 191 -20.12 0.80 20.92
N GLN A 192 -19.22 1.31 21.78
CA GLN A 192 -19.57 2.25 22.86
C GLN A 192 -20.08 3.59 22.32
N LEU A 193 -19.50 4.06 21.22
CA LEU A 193 -19.94 5.29 20.56
C LEU A 193 -21.38 5.15 20.03
N GLY A 194 -21.71 4.01 19.41
CA GLY A 194 -23.05 3.72 18.90
C GLY A 194 -24.13 3.64 19.99
N THR A 195 -23.81 3.05 21.15
CA THR A 195 -24.77 2.97 22.28
C THR A 195 -24.99 4.34 22.94
N SER A 196 -23.96 5.18 23.01
CA SER A 196 -24.04 6.53 23.58
C SER A 196 -24.86 7.49 22.72
N GLY A 197 -24.81 7.35 21.38
CA GLY A 197 -25.63 8.12 20.46
C GLY A 197 -27.13 7.81 20.57
N SER A 198 -27.48 6.52 20.73
CA SER A 198 -28.87 6.07 20.84
C SER A 198 -29.61 6.60 22.08
N HIS A 199 -28.90 6.88 23.17
CA HIS A 199 -29.51 7.43 24.40
C HIS A 199 -29.80 8.93 24.29
N ARG A 200 -29.07 9.69 23.45
CA ARG A 200 -29.28 11.14 23.29
C ARG A 200 -30.45 11.47 22.37
N THR A 201 -30.70 10.65 21.35
CA THR A 201 -31.87 10.83 20.45
C THR A 201 -33.20 10.52 21.14
N ALA A 202 -33.22 9.57 22.08
CA ALA A 202 -34.43 9.28 22.87
C ALA A 202 -34.80 10.41 23.86
N ALA A 203 -33.82 11.13 24.40
CA ALA A 203 -34.05 12.22 25.34
C ALA A 203 -34.48 13.54 24.67
N ALA A 204 -34.24 13.72 23.37
CA ALA A 204 -34.61 14.92 22.62
C ALA A 204 -36.04 14.87 22.03
N GLN A 205 -36.77 13.77 22.23
CA GLN A 205 -38.15 13.57 21.74
C GLN A 205 -39.21 13.70 22.83
N HIS A 206 -38.84 14.18 24.02
CA HIS A 206 -39.76 14.47 25.13
C HIS A 206 -39.73 15.94 25.54
#